data_AF-A0A1X6N1V5-F1
#
_entry.id   AF-A0A1X6N1V5-F1
#
_cell.length_a   1.000
_cell.length_b   1.000
_cell.length_c   1.000
_cell.angle_alpha   90.00
_cell.angle_beta   90.00
_cell.angle_gamma   90.00
#
_symmetry.space_group_name_H-M   'P 1'
#
loop_
_entity.id
_entity.type
_entity.pdbx_description
1 polymer ?
#
loop_
_entity_poly.entity_id
_entity_poly.type
_entity_poly.pdbx_seq_one_letter_code
_entity_poly.pdbx_strand_id
1 'polypeptide(L)'
;QIVSWIPVDLAAATIVDMCDIAADTLHLVHPQPVRWNAIMEPLASKLNVPLVPYVEWLARLESLAEDGDVHATHAGKNDKAALRLLYVYRKALATPERLEESMGLMPRVAMDKAVRISRILQEGSTQQLGPEDVERWLSYWRVTGFMRSS
;
A
#
# COMPACT_ATOMS: atom_id res chain seq x y z
N GLN A 1 -10.04 8.01 2.81
CA GLN A 1 -8.60 7.73 2.99
C GLN A 1 -7.85 7.95 1.67
N ILE A 2 -6.66 8.55 1.74
CA ILE A 2 -5.75 8.75 0.61
C ILE A 2 -4.51 7.86 0.77
N VAL A 3 -3.71 7.74 -0.29
CA VAL A 3 -2.44 7.04 -0.30
C VAL A 3 -1.47 7.73 -1.26
N SER A 4 -0.23 7.93 -0.81
CA SER A 4 0.85 8.57 -1.57
C SER A 4 2.00 7.60 -1.88
N TRP A 5 1.67 6.34 -2.17
CA TRP A 5 2.67 5.34 -2.58
C TRP A 5 3.37 5.78 -3.88
N ILE A 6 4.68 5.63 -3.90
CA ILE A 6 5.55 6.04 -5.00
C ILE A 6 6.08 4.79 -5.76
N PRO A 7 6.00 4.76 -7.10
CA PRO A 7 6.66 3.73 -7.90
C PRO A 7 8.17 3.66 -7.61
N VAL A 8 8.72 2.44 -7.54
CA VAL A 8 10.12 2.24 -7.10
C VAL A 8 11.14 2.84 -8.06
N ASP A 9 10.83 2.84 -9.35
CA ASP A 9 11.62 3.45 -10.42
C ASP A 9 11.64 4.97 -10.30
N LEU A 10 10.49 5.60 -10.07
CA LEU A 10 10.41 7.04 -9.78
C LEU A 10 11.15 7.40 -8.50
N ALA A 11 10.99 6.59 -7.44
CA ALA A 11 11.68 6.79 -6.18
C ALA A 11 13.21 6.69 -6.35
N ALA A 12 13.69 5.66 -7.04
CA ALA A 12 15.13 5.48 -7.28
C ALA A 12 15.73 6.63 -8.10
N ALA A 13 15.06 7.03 -9.20
CA ALA A 13 15.50 8.17 -10.00
C ALA A 13 15.53 9.47 -9.19
N THR A 14 14.52 9.69 -8.34
CA THR A 14 14.44 10.84 -7.44
C THR A 14 15.57 10.84 -6.41
N ILE A 15 15.90 9.69 -5.83
CA ILE A 15 17.03 9.56 -4.89
C ILE A 15 18.33 9.95 -5.58
N VAL A 16 18.58 9.44 -6.79
CA VAL A 16 19.77 9.79 -7.58
C VAL A 16 19.83 11.29 -7.87
N ASP A 17 18.71 11.90 -8.25
CA ASP A 17 18.60 13.35 -8.51
C ASP A 17 18.87 14.20 -7.25
N MET A 18 18.60 13.66 -6.06
CA MET A 18 18.83 14.34 -4.77
C MET A 18 20.21 14.08 -4.16
N CYS A 19 20.93 13.04 -4.58
CA CYS A 19 22.15 12.56 -3.91
C CYS A 19 23.24 13.63 -3.74
N ASP A 20 23.40 14.53 -4.71
CA ASP A 20 24.47 15.54 -4.70
C ASP A 20 24.03 16.90 -4.11
N ILE A 21 22.83 16.98 -3.56
CA ILE A 21 22.23 18.23 -3.13
C ILE A 21 22.30 18.35 -1.61
N ALA A 22 22.96 19.40 -1.13
CA ALA A 22 23.09 19.69 0.29
C ALA A 22 21.72 20.04 0.90
N ALA A 23 21.09 19.07 1.56
CA ALA A 23 19.87 19.24 2.36
C ALA A 23 19.90 18.31 3.58
N ASP A 24 19.37 18.76 4.73
CA ASP A 24 19.45 18.00 5.98
C ASP A 24 18.61 16.71 5.95
N THR A 25 17.37 16.79 5.45
CA THR A 25 16.43 15.67 5.37
C THR A 25 15.35 15.97 4.33
N LEU A 26 15.11 15.00 3.45
CA LEU A 26 14.11 15.05 2.38
C LEU A 26 13.13 13.90 2.55
N HIS A 27 11.82 14.18 2.49
CA HIS A 27 10.80 13.15 2.51
C HIS A 27 10.40 12.78 1.08
N LEU A 28 10.51 11.50 0.74
CA LEU A 28 10.17 10.98 -0.57
C LEU A 28 8.86 10.20 -0.47
N VAL A 29 7.78 10.84 -0.92
CA VAL A 29 6.44 10.26 -1.08
C VAL A 29 5.88 10.73 -2.43
N HIS A 30 4.80 10.11 -2.90
CA HIS A 30 4.20 10.51 -4.17
C HIS A 30 3.55 11.90 -4.08
N PRO A 31 3.90 12.86 -4.97
CA PRO A 31 3.39 14.24 -4.91
C PRO A 31 1.90 14.36 -5.19
N GLN A 32 1.32 13.38 -5.87
CA GLN A 32 -0.12 13.33 -6.16
C GLN A 32 -0.75 12.11 -5.48
N PRO A 33 -1.29 12.24 -4.26
CA PRO A 33 -1.96 11.13 -3.61
C PRO A 33 -3.24 10.76 -4.34
N VAL A 34 -3.62 9.49 -4.27
CA VAL A 34 -4.89 8.99 -4.80
C VAL A 34 -5.83 8.57 -3.68
N ARG A 35 -7.12 8.47 -3.98
CA ARG A 35 -8.06 7.84 -3.05
C ARG A 35 -7.69 6.36 -2.92
N TRP A 36 -7.77 5.81 -1.70
CA TRP A 36 -7.50 4.39 -1.45
C TRP A 36 -8.25 3.44 -2.39
N ASN A 37 -9.52 3.75 -2.66
CA ASN A 37 -10.37 2.98 -3.57
C ASN A 37 -9.90 2.96 -5.02
N ALA A 38 -9.14 3.97 -5.48
CA ALA A 38 -8.58 3.97 -6.83
C ALA A 38 -7.61 2.78 -7.06
N ILE A 39 -7.07 2.22 -5.97
CA ILE A 39 -6.23 1.02 -5.96
C ILE A 39 -7.04 -0.22 -5.58
N MET A 40 -7.85 -0.14 -4.52
CA MET A 40 -8.51 -1.33 -3.97
C MET A 40 -9.67 -1.85 -4.81
N GLU A 41 -10.42 -0.99 -5.50
CA GLU A 41 -11.50 -1.42 -6.40
C GLU A 41 -10.97 -2.26 -7.58
N PRO A 42 -9.98 -1.80 -8.37
CA PRO A 42 -9.43 -2.63 -9.45
C PRO A 42 -8.73 -3.89 -8.91
N LEU A 43 -8.10 -3.82 -7.74
CA LEU A 43 -7.48 -5.00 -7.11
C LEU A 43 -8.53 -6.06 -6.75
N ALA A 44 -9.61 -5.67 -6.07
CA ALA A 44 -10.70 -6.56 -5.70
C ALA A 44 -11.39 -7.17 -6.93
N SER A 45 -11.63 -6.36 -7.97
CA SER A 45 -12.20 -6.81 -9.23
C SER A 45 -11.31 -7.86 -9.92
N LYS A 46 -10.00 -7.61 -10.02
CA LYS A 46 -9.03 -8.52 -10.66
C LYS A 46 -8.81 -9.82 -9.89
N LEU A 47 -8.94 -9.78 -8.57
CA LEU A 47 -8.85 -10.95 -7.69
C LEU A 47 -10.19 -11.69 -7.55
N ASN A 48 -11.28 -11.14 -8.07
CA ASN A 48 -12.64 -11.64 -7.91
C ASN A 48 -13.03 -11.85 -6.43
N VAL A 49 -12.75 -10.85 -5.60
CA VAL A 49 -13.09 -10.85 -4.16
C VAL A 49 -13.97 -9.65 -3.83
N PRO A 50 -14.84 -9.75 -2.81
CA PRO A 50 -15.66 -8.62 -2.39
C PRO A 50 -14.80 -7.51 -1.76
N LEU A 51 -15.06 -6.26 -2.13
CA LEU A 51 -14.54 -5.09 -1.43
C LEU A 51 -15.51 -4.70 -0.32
N VAL A 52 -15.04 -4.67 0.93
CA VAL A 52 -15.84 -4.35 2.12
C VAL A 52 -15.18 -3.23 2.94
N PRO A 53 -15.93 -2.54 3.82
CA PRO A 53 -15.35 -1.57 4.75
C PRO A 53 -14.25 -2.19 5.63
N TYR A 54 -13.24 -1.38 5.99
CA TYR A 54 -12.09 -1.86 6.75
C TYR A 54 -12.45 -2.50 8.10
N VAL A 55 -13.37 -1.87 8.83
CA VAL A 55 -13.86 -2.37 10.13
C VAL A 55 -14.47 -3.77 9.99
N GLU A 56 -15.24 -3.98 8.92
CA GLU A 56 -15.85 -5.26 8.63
C GLU A 56 -14.79 -6.30 8.23
N TRP A 57 -13.84 -5.92 7.37
CA TRP A 57 -12.74 -6.80 6.98
C TRP A 57 -11.91 -7.23 8.20
N LEU A 58 -11.58 -6.30 9.10
CA LEU A 58 -10.81 -6.59 10.31
C LEU A 58 -11.58 -7.51 11.25
N ALA A 59 -12.88 -7.26 11.48
CA ALA A 59 -13.72 -8.13 12.31
C ALA A 59 -13.76 -9.58 11.79
N ARG A 60 -13.87 -9.76 10.46
CA ARG A 60 -13.78 -11.09 9.83
C ARG A 60 -12.42 -11.74 10.06
N LEU A 61 -11.33 -10.97 9.97
CA LEU A 61 -9.98 -11.47 10.22
C LEU A 61 -9.76 -11.85 11.70
N GLU A 62 -10.35 -11.12 12.63
CA GLU A 62 -10.30 -11.42 14.07
C GLU A 62 -11.08 -12.70 14.40
N SER A 63 -12.28 -12.88 13.85
CA SER A 63 -13.04 -14.13 13.97
C SER A 63 -12.23 -15.34 13.48
N LEU A 64 -11.55 -15.21 12.33
CA LEU A 64 -10.66 -16.27 11.83
C LEU A 64 -9.48 -16.60 12.75
N ALA A 65 -9.04 -15.63 13.55
CA ALA A 65 -7.99 -15.84 14.56
C ALA A 65 -8.52 -16.61 15.77
N GLU A 66 -9.76 -16.35 16.17
CA GLU A 66 -10.45 -16.98 17.30
C GLU A 66 -10.88 -18.42 16.98
N ASP A 67 -11.30 -18.69 15.75
CA ASP A 67 -11.70 -20.03 15.27
C ASP A 67 -10.53 -21.02 15.07
N GLY A 68 -9.30 -20.56 15.33
CA GLY A 68 -8.06 -21.17 14.86
C GLY A 68 -7.42 -22.27 15.70
N ASP A 69 -8.15 -23.31 16.14
CA ASP A 69 -7.55 -24.62 16.49
C ASP A 69 -8.44 -25.87 16.28
N VAL A 70 -9.30 -25.93 15.26
CA VAL A 70 -10.17 -27.13 15.08
C VAL A 70 -9.98 -27.91 13.77
N HIS A 71 -9.53 -27.29 12.65
CA HIS A 71 -9.42 -28.03 11.37
C HIS A 71 -8.22 -27.67 10.49
N ALA A 72 -7.07 -27.33 11.07
CA ALA A 72 -5.86 -27.03 10.30
C ALA A 72 -5.16 -28.29 9.76
N THR A 73 -5.87 -29.12 9.00
CA THR A 73 -5.28 -30.14 8.14
C THR A 73 -5.73 -29.84 6.71
N HIS A 74 -4.78 -29.32 5.90
CA HIS A 74 -4.78 -29.26 4.42
C HIS A 74 -4.94 -27.90 3.70
N ALA A 75 -5.02 -26.77 4.40
CA ALA A 75 -4.83 -25.45 3.78
C ALA A 75 -3.36 -25.03 3.93
N GLY A 76 -2.71 -24.61 2.84
CA GLY A 76 -1.25 -24.42 2.81
C GLY A 76 -0.76 -23.38 3.82
N LYS A 77 0.53 -23.41 4.17
CA LYS A 77 1.19 -22.47 5.12
C LYS A 77 0.90 -20.96 4.89
N ASN A 78 0.30 -20.58 3.77
CA ASN A 78 0.01 -19.20 3.37
C ASN A 78 -1.44 -18.73 3.61
N ASP A 79 -2.42 -19.61 3.85
CA ASP A 79 -3.85 -19.21 3.85
C ASP A 79 -4.24 -18.36 5.08
N LYS A 80 -3.36 -18.32 6.09
CA LYS A 80 -3.50 -17.50 7.30
C LYS A 80 -2.43 -16.41 7.44
N ALA A 81 -1.75 -16.06 6.34
CA ALA A 81 -0.64 -15.11 6.37
C ALA A 81 -1.03 -13.74 6.95
N ALA A 82 -2.24 -13.25 6.66
CA ALA A 82 -2.74 -11.98 7.16
C ALA A 82 -2.87 -11.94 8.70
N LEU A 83 -3.12 -13.08 9.36
CA LEU A 83 -3.22 -13.15 10.82
C LEU A 83 -1.92 -12.74 11.52
N ARG A 84 -0.76 -12.92 10.87
CA ARG A 84 0.55 -12.50 11.41
C ARG A 84 0.66 -10.98 11.56
N LEU A 85 -0.15 -10.21 10.83
CA LEU A 85 -0.17 -8.75 10.86
C LEU A 85 -1.40 -8.20 11.59
N LEU A 86 -2.17 -9.03 12.29
CA LEU A 86 -3.43 -8.63 12.93
C LEU A 86 -3.26 -7.43 13.88
N TYR A 87 -2.14 -7.40 14.63
CA TYR A 87 -1.80 -6.26 15.49
C TYR A 87 -1.62 -4.95 14.71
N VAL A 88 -1.00 -4.99 13.54
CA VAL A 88 -0.79 -3.82 12.67
C VAL A 88 -2.14 -3.29 12.18
N TYR A 89 -3.04 -4.18 11.78
CA TYR A 89 -4.37 -3.81 11.31
C TYR A 89 -5.27 -3.24 12.43
N ARG A 90 -5.15 -3.74 13.65
CA ARG A 90 -5.81 -3.13 14.83
C ARG A 90 -5.34 -1.71 15.07
N LYS A 91 -4.03 -1.48 14.97
CA LYS A 91 -3.45 -0.14 15.15
C LYS A 91 -3.95 0.86 14.11
N ALA A 92 -4.05 0.45 12.85
CA ALA A 92 -4.59 1.28 11.77
C ALA A 92 -5.96 1.89 12.10
N LEU A 93 -6.84 1.13 12.75
CA LEU A 93 -8.17 1.61 13.14
C LEU A 93 -8.15 2.58 14.33
N ALA A 94 -7.19 2.42 15.24
CA ALA A 94 -7.08 3.23 16.44
C ALA A 94 -6.52 4.64 16.17
N THR A 95 -5.91 4.86 14.99
CA THR A 95 -5.26 6.14 14.70
C THR A 95 -6.22 7.15 14.07
N PRO A 96 -6.24 8.41 14.55
CA PRO A 96 -7.10 9.44 13.96
C PRO A 96 -6.79 9.71 12.48
N GLU A 97 -7.82 9.63 11.63
CA GLU A 97 -7.71 9.75 10.16
C GLU A 97 -7.06 11.06 9.66
N ARG A 98 -6.99 12.09 10.50
CA ARG A 98 -6.53 13.43 10.13
C ARG A 98 -5.00 13.54 10.05
N LEU A 99 -4.27 12.70 10.76
CA LEU A 99 -2.80 12.78 10.84
C LEU A 99 -2.09 11.82 9.88
N GLU A 100 -2.83 10.86 9.33
CA GLU A 100 -2.26 9.73 8.62
C GLU A 100 -2.93 9.50 7.27
N GLU A 101 -2.29 8.65 6.47
CA GLU A 101 -2.77 8.12 5.21
C GLU A 101 -2.59 6.60 5.18
N SER A 102 -2.88 5.95 4.05
CA SER A 102 -2.76 4.49 3.91
C SER A 102 -3.51 3.73 5.02
N MET A 103 -4.71 4.22 5.37
CA MET A 103 -5.56 3.66 6.42
C MET A 103 -5.01 3.79 7.85
N GLY A 104 -4.29 4.85 8.17
CA GLY A 104 -3.74 5.01 9.52
C GLY A 104 -2.47 4.18 9.76
N LEU A 105 -1.74 3.88 8.67
CA LEU A 105 -0.48 3.14 8.73
C LEU A 105 0.73 4.01 8.43
N MET A 106 0.52 5.15 7.78
CA MET A 106 1.61 6.04 7.36
C MET A 106 1.32 7.47 7.81
N PRO A 107 2.27 8.16 8.45
CA PRO A 107 2.12 9.56 8.79
C PRO A 107 2.07 10.40 7.51
N ARG A 108 1.32 11.50 7.55
CA ARG A 108 1.43 12.53 6.51
C ARG A 108 2.74 13.27 6.69
N VAL A 109 3.53 13.34 5.64
CA VAL A 109 4.85 13.99 5.66
C VAL A 109 4.86 15.18 4.71
N ALA A 110 5.46 16.28 5.15
CA ALA A 110 5.71 17.44 4.30
C ALA A 110 6.82 17.12 3.30
N MET A 111 6.61 17.42 2.02
CA MET A 111 7.54 17.09 0.94
C MET A 111 8.05 18.30 0.16
N ASP A 112 7.80 19.52 0.66
CA ASP A 112 8.11 20.77 -0.02
C ASP A 112 9.59 20.88 -0.41
N LYS A 113 10.49 20.42 0.47
CA LYS A 113 11.92 20.38 0.21
C LYS A 113 12.25 19.44 -0.95
N ALA A 114 11.71 18.23 -0.92
CA ALA A 114 11.94 17.22 -1.95
C ALA A 114 11.42 17.69 -3.32
N VAL A 115 10.19 18.20 -3.38
CA VAL A 115 9.59 18.71 -4.62
C VAL A 115 10.37 19.90 -5.17
N ARG A 116 10.78 20.85 -4.33
CA ARG A 116 11.52 22.04 -4.79
C ARG A 116 12.84 21.68 -5.46
N ILE A 117 13.48 20.59 -5.01
CA ILE A 117 14.85 20.27 -5.34
C ILE A 117 14.94 19.27 -6.50
N SER A 118 14.04 18.28 -6.56
CA SER A 118 14.08 17.25 -7.60
C SER A 118 13.18 17.57 -8.77
N ARG A 119 13.77 17.70 -9.96
CA ARG A 119 13.02 17.85 -11.21
C ARG A 119 12.28 16.56 -11.55
N ILE A 120 12.89 15.41 -11.27
CA ILE A 120 12.28 14.10 -11.48
C ILE A 120 10.98 13.97 -10.68
N LEU A 121 11.00 14.40 -9.40
CA LEU A 121 9.80 14.35 -8.57
C LEU A 121 8.73 15.33 -9.07
N GLN A 122 9.12 16.53 -9.52
CA GLN A 122 8.20 17.51 -10.11
C GLN A 122 7.52 16.97 -11.38
N GLU A 123 8.28 16.38 -12.31
CA GLU A 123 7.77 15.81 -13.56
C GLU A 123 6.94 14.54 -13.29
N GLY A 124 7.38 13.70 -12.35
CA GLY A 124 6.67 12.51 -11.89
C GLY A 124 5.32 12.82 -11.23
N SER A 125 5.10 14.07 -10.79
CA SER A 125 3.78 14.54 -10.33
C SER A 125 2.69 14.55 -11.40
N THR A 126 3.01 14.27 -12.65
CA THR A 126 2.02 14.28 -13.74
C THR A 126 1.19 13.00 -13.80
N GLN A 127 1.68 11.90 -13.22
CA GLN A 127 1.00 10.61 -13.28
C GLN A 127 0.63 10.12 -11.88
N GLN A 128 -0.67 9.93 -11.65
CA GLN A 128 -1.19 9.31 -10.43
C GLN A 128 -1.17 7.79 -10.54
N LEU A 129 -1.06 7.10 -9.39
CA LEU A 129 -1.30 5.66 -9.33
C LEU A 129 -2.69 5.32 -9.85
N GLY A 130 -2.78 4.25 -10.64
CA GLY A 130 -4.04 3.84 -11.24
C GLY A 130 -4.17 2.34 -11.46
N PRO A 131 -5.23 1.92 -12.17
CA PRO A 131 -5.49 0.51 -12.45
C PRO A 131 -4.36 -0.21 -13.18
N GLU A 132 -3.58 0.50 -14.00
CA GLU A 132 -2.43 -0.07 -14.68
C GLU A 132 -1.33 -0.51 -13.73
N ASP A 133 -1.09 0.25 -12.66
CA ASP A 133 -0.09 -0.11 -11.63
C ASP A 133 -0.53 -1.36 -10.88
N VAL A 134 -1.82 -1.47 -10.58
CA VAL A 134 -2.42 -2.67 -9.98
C VAL A 134 -2.21 -3.89 -10.89
N GLU A 135 -2.41 -3.74 -12.20
CA GLU A 135 -2.16 -4.83 -13.15
C GLU A 135 -0.68 -5.25 -13.19
N ARG A 136 0.24 -4.28 -13.17
CA ARG A 136 1.69 -4.56 -13.11
C ARG A 136 2.06 -5.33 -11.84
N TRP A 137 1.52 -4.94 -10.69
CA TRP A 137 1.77 -5.64 -9.41
C TRP A 137 1.24 -7.07 -9.42
N LEU A 138 -0.01 -7.27 -9.83
CA LEU A 138 -0.63 -8.59 -9.91
C LEU A 138 0.11 -9.49 -10.91
N SER A 139 0.47 -8.94 -12.07
CA SER A 139 1.26 -9.65 -13.08
C SER A 139 2.61 -10.10 -12.52
N TYR A 140 3.33 -9.20 -11.86
CA TYR A 140 4.61 -9.52 -11.23
C TYR A 140 4.46 -10.64 -10.18
N TRP A 141 3.48 -10.54 -9.28
CA TRP A 141 3.24 -11.56 -8.25
C TRP A 141 2.88 -12.93 -8.82
N ARG A 142 2.19 -13.00 -9.96
CA ARG A 142 1.94 -14.26 -10.68
C ARG A 142 3.24 -14.81 -11.28
N VAL A 143 4.03 -13.96 -11.93
CA VAL A 143 5.31 -14.36 -12.56
C VAL A 143 6.31 -14.89 -11.53
N THR A 144 6.38 -14.28 -10.34
CA THR A 144 7.29 -14.75 -9.27
C THR A 144 6.75 -15.94 -8.48
N GLY A 145 5.54 -16.43 -8.80
CA GLY A 145 4.87 -17.51 -8.07
C GLY A 145 4.41 -17.13 -6.67
N PHE A 146 4.36 -15.84 -6.33
CA PHE A 146 3.83 -15.36 -5.05
C PHE A 146 2.31 -15.58 -4.96
N MET A 147 1.61 -15.31 -6.07
CA MET A 147 0.21 -15.66 -6.25
C MET A 147 0.07 -16.84 -7.19
N ARG A 148 -0.92 -17.71 -6.92
CA ARG A 148 -1.31 -18.74 -7.87
C ARG A 148 -1.86 -18.08 -9.13
N SER A 149 -1.46 -18.58 -10.30
CA SER A 149 -2.15 -18.28 -11.56
C SER A 149 -3.56 -18.88 -11.46
N SER A 150 -4.57 -18.01 -11.51
CA SER A 150 -5.98 -18.36 -11.68
C SER A 150 -6.24 -18.93 -13.06
#